data_AF-A0A195DI54-F1
#
_entry.id   AF-A0A195DI54-F1
#
_cell.length_a   1.000
_cell.length_b   1.000
_cell.length_c   1.000
_cell.angle_alpha   90.00
_cell.angle_beta   90.00
_cell.angle_gamma   90.00
#
_symmetry.space_group_name_H-M   'P 1'
#
loop_
_entity.id
_entity.type
_entity.pdbx_description
1 polymer ?
#
loop_
_entity_poly.entity_id
_entity_poly.type
_entity_poly.pdbx_seq_one_letter_code
_entity_poly.pdbx_strand_id
1 'polypeptide(L)'
;MELHHSKHHATYVNNLNVAEEKMGEAIAKGDVNTQIALGPAIKFNGGGHINHSIFWCNLSPNGENPDAALSKQINKDFGSMEEMKKSLSQITVAIQGSGWGWLGYDQKIKSLRIATCANQDPLQSTTGLIPLFGIDVWEHAYYLQYKNVRPVYVEAIFDIINWKDVNARFKNATGC
;
A
#
# COMPACT_ATOMS: atom_id res chain seq x y z
N MET A 1 7.31 13.48 -6.00
CA MET A 1 7.05 13.39 -4.54
C MET A 1 6.31 14.61 -3.98
N GLU A 2 6.71 15.87 -4.24
CA GLU A 2 6.03 17.05 -3.66
C GLU A 2 4.52 17.11 -3.93
N LEU A 3 4.09 16.99 -5.20
CA LEU A 3 2.66 16.99 -5.56
C LEU A 3 1.91 15.80 -4.95
N HIS A 4 2.54 14.63 -4.95
CA HIS A 4 1.97 13.38 -4.45
C HIS A 4 1.69 13.46 -2.94
N HIS A 5 2.60 14.02 -2.15
CA HIS A 5 2.40 14.24 -0.72
C HIS A 5 1.47 15.43 -0.44
N SER A 6 1.84 16.63 -0.91
CA SER A 6 1.17 17.89 -0.52
C SER A 6 -0.22 18.09 -1.13
N LYS A 7 -0.55 17.39 -2.22
CA LYS A 7 -1.86 17.49 -2.89
C LYS A 7 -2.64 16.19 -2.77
N HIS A 8 -2.14 15.09 -3.31
CA HIS A 8 -2.91 13.84 -3.37
C HIS A 8 -3.13 13.24 -1.98
N HIS A 9 -2.07 13.00 -1.21
CA HIS A 9 -2.21 12.46 0.15
C HIS A 9 -3.01 13.41 1.07
N ALA A 10 -2.72 14.71 1.03
CA ALA A 10 -3.46 15.72 1.78
C ALA A 10 -4.97 15.72 1.47
N THR A 11 -5.35 15.48 0.21
CA THR A 11 -6.77 15.38 -0.19
C THR A 11 -7.45 14.18 0.44
N TYR A 12 -6.80 13.02 0.47
CA TYR A 12 -7.35 11.83 1.15
C TYR A 12 -7.56 12.07 2.64
N VAL A 13 -6.61 12.69 3.32
CA VAL A 13 -6.73 13.02 4.75
C VAL A 13 -7.89 13.99 5.01
N ASN A 14 -7.97 15.09 4.24
CA ASN A 14 -9.04 16.07 4.42
C ASN A 14 -10.43 15.48 4.19
N ASN A 15 -10.59 14.69 3.12
CA ASN A 15 -11.88 14.08 2.79
C ASN A 15 -12.25 12.95 3.75
N LEU A 16 -11.26 12.23 4.30
CA LEU A 16 -11.49 11.25 5.35
C LEU A 16 -12.06 11.92 6.60
N ASN A 17 -11.44 12.99 7.08
CA ASN A 17 -11.90 13.73 8.26
C ASN A 17 -13.37 14.19 8.10
N VAL A 18 -13.73 14.75 6.94
CA VAL A 18 -15.11 15.18 6.65
C VAL A 18 -16.09 14.00 6.64
N ALA A 19 -15.67 12.85 6.08
CA ALA A 19 -16.51 11.67 6.04
C ALA A 19 -16.70 11.06 7.45
N GLU A 20 -15.67 11.05 8.28
CA GLU A 20 -15.72 10.56 9.66
C GLU A 20 -16.60 11.43 10.56
N GLU A 21 -16.53 12.76 10.42
CA GLU A 21 -17.42 13.69 11.14
C GLU A 21 -18.90 13.39 10.81
N LYS A 22 -19.22 13.31 9.52
CA LYS A 22 -20.59 12.97 9.05
C LYS A 22 -21.03 11.59 9.50
N MET A 23 -20.11 10.62 9.54
CA MET A 23 -20.40 9.27 10.03
C MET A 23 -20.74 9.31 11.52
N GLY A 24 -19.97 10.05 12.32
CA GLY A 24 -20.24 10.25 13.75
C GLY A 24 -21.62 10.86 14.00
N GLU A 25 -21.99 11.89 13.24
CA GLU A 25 -23.34 12.47 13.33
C GLU A 25 -24.45 11.48 12.95
N ALA A 26 -24.25 10.71 11.87
CA ALA A 26 -25.23 9.73 11.41
C ALA A 26 -25.41 8.59 12.43
N ILE A 27 -24.33 8.16 13.09
CA ILE A 27 -24.38 7.21 14.20
C ILE A 27 -25.15 7.80 15.37
N ALA A 28 -24.84 9.03 15.79
CA ALA A 28 -25.51 9.68 16.91
C ALA A 28 -27.02 9.88 16.68
N LYS A 29 -27.44 10.10 15.44
CA LYS A 29 -28.85 10.26 15.04
C LYS A 29 -29.56 8.93 14.76
N GLY A 30 -28.85 7.80 14.74
CA GLY A 30 -29.41 6.52 14.29
C GLY A 30 -29.80 6.49 12.81
N ASP A 31 -29.22 7.38 11.99
CA ASP A 31 -29.49 7.47 10.55
C ASP A 31 -28.65 6.44 9.77
N VAL A 32 -29.18 5.22 9.70
CA VAL A 32 -28.54 4.10 9.01
C VAL A 32 -28.37 4.36 7.51
N ASN A 33 -29.28 5.10 6.87
CA ASN A 33 -29.17 5.38 5.44
C ASN A 33 -27.94 6.23 5.13
N THR A 34 -27.69 7.28 5.92
CA THR A 34 -26.49 8.10 5.77
C THR A 34 -25.21 7.32 6.09
N GLN A 35 -25.24 6.44 7.10
CA GLN A 35 -24.09 5.57 7.41
C GLN A 35 -23.71 4.68 6.22
N ILE A 36 -24.70 4.04 5.58
CA ILE A 36 -24.48 3.20 4.39
C ILE A 36 -23.94 4.05 3.22
N ALA A 37 -24.51 5.23 3.00
CA ALA A 37 -24.11 6.13 1.91
C ALA A 37 -22.67 6.67 2.07
N LEU A 38 -22.17 6.83 3.31
CA LEU A 38 -20.81 7.30 3.58
C LEU A 38 -19.74 6.21 3.44
N GLY A 39 -20.13 4.93 3.50
CA GLY A 39 -19.20 3.79 3.44
C GLY A 39 -18.17 3.86 2.29
N PRO A 40 -18.58 4.13 1.04
CA PRO A 40 -17.65 4.27 -0.08
C PRO A 40 -16.63 5.41 0.10
N ALA A 41 -17.04 6.55 0.67
CA ALA A 41 -16.16 7.70 0.88
C ALA A 41 -15.13 7.41 1.99
N ILE A 42 -15.55 6.75 3.07
CA ILE A 42 -14.65 6.27 4.12
C ILE A 42 -13.65 5.27 3.54
N LYS A 43 -14.11 4.28 2.76
CA LYS A 43 -13.25 3.26 2.16
C LYS A 43 -12.20 3.89 1.25
N PHE A 44 -12.61 4.77 0.34
CA PHE A 44 -11.70 5.37 -0.65
C PHE A 44 -10.67 6.31 -0.02
N ASN A 45 -11.10 7.24 0.85
CA ASN A 45 -10.21 8.22 1.45
C ASN A 45 -9.38 7.61 2.59
N GLY A 46 -9.97 6.74 3.40
CA GLY A 46 -9.28 5.99 4.46
C GLY A 46 -8.22 5.06 3.88
N GLY A 47 -8.57 4.33 2.82
CA GLY A 47 -7.60 3.51 2.10
C GLY A 47 -6.50 4.33 1.44
N GLY A 48 -6.83 5.48 0.84
CA GLY A 48 -5.85 6.41 0.29
C GLY A 48 -4.88 6.91 1.35
N HIS A 49 -5.37 7.30 2.51
CA HIS A 49 -4.53 7.73 3.64
C HIS A 49 -3.63 6.59 4.16
N ILE A 50 -4.18 5.40 4.39
CA ILE A 50 -3.41 4.23 4.86
C ILE A 50 -2.30 3.89 3.86
N ASN A 51 -2.66 3.74 2.57
CA ASN A 51 -1.74 3.30 1.54
C ASN A 51 -0.57 4.30 1.39
N HIS A 52 -0.86 5.60 1.33
CA HIS A 52 0.18 6.62 1.20
C HIS A 52 1.03 6.76 2.47
N SER A 53 0.44 6.64 3.66
CA SER A 53 1.20 6.66 4.91
C SER A 53 2.22 5.53 4.97
N ILE A 54 1.86 4.34 4.46
CA ILE A 54 2.80 3.21 4.34
C ILE A 54 3.84 3.50 3.25
N PHE A 55 3.40 3.96 2.08
CA PHE A 55 4.28 4.30 0.95
C PHE A 55 5.40 5.26 1.36
N TRP A 56 5.10 6.35 2.05
CA TRP A 56 6.13 7.31 2.46
C TRP A 56 7.17 6.69 3.39
N CYS A 57 6.75 5.87 4.35
CA CYS A 57 7.67 5.17 5.25
C CYS A 57 8.48 4.07 4.54
N ASN A 58 7.91 3.47 3.50
CA ASN A 58 8.56 2.46 2.67
C ASN A 58 9.66 3.01 1.74
N LEU A 59 9.82 4.34 1.62
CA LEU A 59 10.82 4.95 0.75
C LEU A 59 11.99 5.56 1.53
N SER A 60 13.21 5.36 1.04
CA SER A 60 14.44 5.90 1.61
C SER A 60 15.41 6.29 0.49
N PRO A 61 16.15 7.41 0.60
CA PRO A 61 17.20 7.75 -0.35
C PRO A 61 18.38 6.76 -0.29
N ASN A 62 18.52 6.06 0.83
CA ASN A 62 19.54 5.04 1.03
C ASN A 62 18.89 3.68 0.80
N GLY A 63 19.27 3.02 -0.30
CA GLY A 63 18.95 1.61 -0.52
C GLY A 63 19.71 0.77 0.48
N GLU A 64 18.99 0.09 1.37
CA GLU A 64 19.56 -0.87 2.30
C GLU A 64 19.18 -2.30 1.89
N ASN A 65 19.64 -3.30 2.63
CA ASN A 65 19.20 -4.68 2.44
C ASN A 65 18.18 -5.05 3.55
N PRO A 66 17.23 -5.97 3.28
CA PRO A 66 16.41 -6.57 4.33
C PRO A 66 17.28 -7.25 5.38
N ASP A 67 16.74 -7.40 6.59
CA ASP A 67 17.45 -8.15 7.63
C ASP A 67 17.44 -9.66 7.34
N ALA A 68 18.20 -10.42 8.12
CA ALA A 68 18.33 -11.86 7.93
C ALA A 68 16.99 -12.60 8.07
N ALA A 69 16.08 -12.12 8.93
CA ALA A 69 14.79 -12.75 9.18
C ALA A 69 13.86 -12.56 7.98
N LEU A 70 13.74 -11.32 7.49
CA LEU A 70 12.94 -11.02 6.30
C LEU A 70 13.54 -11.69 5.06
N SER A 71 14.86 -11.65 4.88
CA SER A 71 15.55 -12.32 3.77
C SER A 71 15.26 -13.82 3.74
N LYS A 72 15.33 -14.49 4.90
CA LYS A 72 15.03 -15.92 5.03
C LYS A 72 13.57 -16.20 4.68
N GLN A 73 12.64 -15.36 5.12
CA GLN A 73 11.22 -15.53 4.80
C GLN A 73 10.95 -15.33 3.30
N ILE A 74 11.56 -14.31 2.67
CA ILE A 74 11.47 -14.07 1.22
C ILE A 74 11.98 -15.29 0.44
N ASN A 75 13.16 -15.81 0.78
CA ASN A 75 13.70 -17.00 0.13
C ASN A 75 12.82 -18.24 0.33
N LYS A 76 12.19 -18.38 1.51
CA LYS A 76 11.25 -19.48 1.78
C LYS A 76 10.00 -19.41 0.91
N ASP A 77 9.40 -18.22 0.78
CA ASP A 77 8.07 -18.09 0.14
C ASP A 77 8.14 -17.85 -1.37
N PHE A 78 9.23 -17.26 -1.86
CA PHE A 78 9.41 -16.90 -3.28
C PHE A 78 10.65 -17.53 -3.94
N GLY A 79 11.47 -18.27 -3.18
CA GLY A 79 12.72 -18.85 -3.66
C GLY A 79 13.90 -17.86 -3.68
N SER A 80 13.67 -16.61 -4.05
CA SER A 80 14.68 -15.54 -3.99
C SER A 80 14.06 -14.15 -3.92
N MET A 81 14.87 -13.15 -3.53
CA MET A 81 14.51 -11.73 -3.64
C MET A 81 14.14 -11.34 -5.09
N GLU A 82 14.90 -11.82 -6.07
CA GLU A 82 14.68 -11.48 -7.48
C GLU A 82 13.35 -12.03 -8.00
N GLU A 83 13.00 -13.27 -7.65
CA GLU A 83 11.70 -13.84 -8.04
C GLU A 83 10.52 -13.17 -7.31
N MET A 84 10.72 -12.70 -6.06
CA MET A 84 9.73 -11.88 -5.36
C MET A 84 9.51 -10.55 -6.10
N LYS A 85 10.59 -9.80 -6.39
CA LYS A 85 10.52 -8.52 -7.12
C LYS A 85 9.87 -8.68 -8.49
N LYS A 86 10.25 -9.73 -9.23
CA LYS A 86 9.69 -10.05 -10.55
C LYS A 86 8.19 -10.36 -10.47
N SER A 87 7.77 -11.21 -9.54
CA SER A 87 6.36 -11.56 -9.35
C SER A 87 5.53 -10.34 -8.96
N LEU A 88 6.04 -9.51 -8.04
CA LEU A 88 5.38 -8.28 -7.61
C LEU A 88 5.27 -7.30 -8.78
N SER A 89 6.35 -7.09 -9.53
CA SER A 89 6.38 -6.20 -10.70
C SER A 89 5.35 -6.61 -11.75
N GLN A 90 5.32 -7.90 -12.10
CA GLN A 90 4.43 -8.43 -13.13
C GLN A 90 2.96 -8.14 -12.82
N ILE A 91 2.51 -8.46 -11.60
CA ILE A 91 1.10 -8.24 -11.26
C ILE A 91 0.76 -6.76 -11.03
N THR A 92 1.73 -5.97 -10.55
CA THR A 92 1.55 -4.54 -10.29
C THR A 92 1.42 -3.76 -11.59
N VAL A 93 2.26 -4.07 -12.58
CA VAL A 93 2.19 -3.47 -13.92
C VAL A 93 0.86 -3.79 -14.59
N ALA A 94 0.37 -5.03 -14.43
CA ALA A 94 -0.84 -5.55 -15.06
C ALA A 94 -2.17 -4.99 -14.49
N ILE A 95 -2.13 -4.14 -13.45
CA ILE A 95 -3.33 -3.51 -12.89
C ILE A 95 -4.06 -2.72 -14.00
N GLN A 96 -5.32 -3.08 -14.23
CA GLN A 96 -6.20 -2.36 -15.15
C GLN A 96 -6.82 -1.15 -14.43
N GLY A 97 -6.40 0.05 -14.82
CA GLY A 97 -6.77 1.29 -14.17
C GLY A 97 -5.81 1.68 -13.04
N SER A 98 -6.36 2.32 -12.01
CA SER A 98 -5.60 2.74 -10.83
C SER A 98 -5.51 1.65 -9.77
N GLY A 99 -4.42 1.61 -9.02
CA GLY A 99 -4.29 0.65 -7.93
C GLY A 99 -2.90 0.59 -7.32
N TRP A 100 -2.70 -0.48 -6.55
CA TRP A 100 -1.51 -0.71 -5.75
C TRP A 100 -1.04 -2.16 -5.86
N GLY A 101 0.28 -2.33 -5.98
CA GLY A 101 0.97 -3.60 -5.78
C GLY A 101 1.44 -3.74 -4.34
N TRP A 102 1.27 -4.90 -3.73
CA TRP A 102 1.61 -5.13 -2.33
C TRP A 102 2.41 -6.41 -2.10
N LEU A 103 3.44 -6.30 -1.26
CA LEU A 103 3.95 -7.40 -0.45
C LEU A 103 3.30 -7.31 0.93
N GLY A 104 2.59 -8.37 1.31
CA GLY A 104 1.93 -8.49 2.61
C GLY A 104 2.29 -9.79 3.33
N TYR A 105 1.95 -9.85 4.61
CA TYR A 105 2.10 -11.05 5.45
C TYR A 105 0.75 -11.66 5.78
N ASP A 106 0.60 -12.96 5.49
CA ASP A 106 -0.53 -13.76 5.94
C ASP A 106 -0.21 -14.38 7.30
N GLN A 107 -0.84 -13.87 8.35
CA GLN A 107 -0.65 -14.37 9.71
C GLN A 107 -1.21 -15.79 9.93
N LYS A 108 -2.19 -16.23 9.15
CA LYS A 108 -2.86 -17.54 9.35
C LYS A 108 -1.93 -18.68 8.95
N ILE A 109 -1.25 -18.52 7.82
CA ILE A 109 -0.33 -19.53 7.27
C ILE A 109 1.14 -19.15 7.42
N LYS A 110 1.42 -18.00 8.05
CA LYS A 110 2.76 -17.51 8.40
C LYS A 110 3.70 -17.39 7.19
N SER A 111 3.21 -16.73 6.15
CA SER A 111 3.93 -16.57 4.88
C SER A 111 3.70 -15.20 4.25
N LEU A 112 4.69 -14.74 3.51
CA LEU A 112 4.58 -13.59 2.62
C LEU A 112 3.70 -13.92 1.42
N ARG A 113 2.92 -12.93 1.00
CA ARG A 113 2.01 -12.98 -0.14
C ARG A 113 2.12 -11.69 -0.93
N ILE A 114 1.97 -11.83 -2.24
CA ILE A 114 1.89 -10.70 -3.16
C ILE A 114 0.42 -10.57 -3.56
N ALA A 115 -0.09 -9.34 -3.58
CA ALA A 115 -1.47 -9.04 -3.97
C ALA A 115 -1.56 -7.67 -4.65
N THR A 116 -2.66 -7.42 -5.34
CA THR A 116 -3.00 -6.10 -5.86
C THR A 116 -4.32 -5.62 -5.26
N CYS A 117 -4.46 -4.31 -5.15
CA CYS A 117 -5.70 -3.67 -4.75
C CYS A 117 -6.07 -2.59 -5.78
N ALA A 118 -7.32 -2.57 -6.20
CA ALA A 118 -7.82 -1.57 -7.14
C ALA A 118 -8.03 -0.23 -6.42
N ASN A 119 -7.88 0.86 -7.16
CA ASN A 119 -8.08 2.22 -6.67
C ASN A 119 -7.28 2.50 -5.39
N GLN A 120 -7.98 2.89 -4.31
CA GLN A 120 -7.38 3.16 -3.00
C GLN A 120 -7.74 2.08 -1.96
N ASP A 121 -8.20 0.91 -2.39
CA ASP A 121 -8.53 -0.17 -1.46
C ASP A 121 -7.29 -0.54 -0.63
N PRO A 122 -7.35 -0.52 0.71
CA PRO A 122 -6.19 -0.84 1.52
C PRO A 122 -6.02 -2.35 1.69
N LEU A 123 -4.78 -2.81 1.68
CA LEU A 123 -4.47 -4.25 1.61
C LEU A 123 -5.15 -5.06 2.72
N GLN A 124 -5.02 -4.65 3.97
CA GLN A 124 -5.43 -5.45 5.12
C GLN A 124 -6.94 -5.63 5.22
N SER A 125 -7.73 -4.57 5.10
CA SER A 125 -9.20 -4.70 5.17
C SER A 125 -9.79 -5.37 3.93
N THR A 126 -9.04 -5.42 2.82
CA THR A 126 -9.49 -5.99 1.55
C THR A 126 -9.15 -7.47 1.43
N THR A 127 -7.96 -7.87 1.88
CA THR A 127 -7.40 -9.22 1.67
C THR A 127 -7.11 -9.98 2.96
N GLY A 128 -7.06 -9.28 4.10
CA GLY A 128 -6.58 -9.82 5.38
C GLY A 128 -5.05 -9.85 5.52
N LEU A 129 -4.28 -9.48 4.49
CA LEU A 129 -2.82 -9.45 4.54
C LEU A 129 -2.31 -8.19 5.26
N ILE A 130 -1.36 -8.34 6.17
CA ILE A 130 -0.71 -7.19 6.81
C ILE A 130 0.26 -6.54 5.81
N PRO A 131 0.12 -5.24 5.48
CA PRO A 131 0.97 -4.58 4.50
C PRO A 131 2.39 -4.37 5.01
N LEU A 132 3.36 -4.82 4.20
CA LEU A 132 4.79 -4.64 4.48
C LEU A 132 5.40 -3.62 3.53
N PHE A 133 5.15 -3.79 2.22
CA PHE A 133 5.67 -2.93 1.17
C PHE A 133 4.62 -2.69 0.08
N GLY A 134 4.43 -1.43 -0.32
CA GLY A 134 3.43 -1.02 -1.31
C GLY A 134 3.98 -0.16 -2.44
N ILE A 135 3.48 -0.39 -3.66
CA ILE A 135 3.82 0.38 -4.86
C ILE A 135 2.56 1.05 -5.41
N ASP A 136 2.52 2.38 -5.39
CA ASP A 136 1.43 3.17 -5.99
C ASP A 136 1.56 3.17 -7.52
N VAL A 137 0.59 2.64 -8.25
CA VAL A 137 0.54 2.72 -9.72
C VAL A 137 -0.65 3.52 -10.25
N TRP A 138 -1.21 4.42 -9.43
CA TRP A 138 -1.95 5.55 -9.97
C TRP A 138 -1.04 6.39 -10.86
N GLU A 139 -1.57 6.90 -11.97
CA GLU A 139 -0.76 7.68 -12.92
C GLU A 139 -0.09 8.89 -12.27
N HIS A 140 -0.72 9.53 -11.27
CA HIS A 140 -0.10 10.65 -10.54
C HIS A 140 1.24 10.29 -9.89
N ALA A 141 1.51 9.02 -9.61
CA ALA A 141 2.73 8.58 -8.93
C ALA A 141 3.95 8.61 -9.86
N TYR A 142 3.75 8.42 -11.17
CA TYR A 142 4.86 8.22 -12.11
C TYR A 142 4.78 9.05 -13.39
N TYR A 143 3.60 9.50 -13.81
CA TYR A 143 3.40 10.01 -15.17
C TYR A 143 4.23 11.26 -15.49
N LEU A 144 4.51 12.12 -14.49
CA LEU A 144 5.36 13.30 -14.72
C LEU A 144 6.79 12.92 -15.15
N GLN A 145 7.35 11.83 -14.63
CA GLN A 145 8.72 11.40 -14.87
C GLN A 145 8.82 10.27 -15.90
N TYR A 146 7.94 9.26 -15.81
CA TYR A 146 7.97 8.03 -16.59
C TYR A 146 6.89 7.96 -17.68
N LYS A 147 5.98 8.94 -17.78
CA LYS A 147 4.91 8.95 -18.78
C LYS A 147 4.14 7.63 -18.79
N ASN A 148 3.98 6.99 -19.95
CA ASN A 148 3.30 5.72 -20.12
C ASN A 148 4.17 4.49 -19.76
N VAL A 149 5.46 4.64 -19.44
CA VAL A 149 6.34 3.50 -19.13
C VAL A 149 6.27 3.08 -17.65
N ARG A 150 5.06 2.71 -17.20
CA ARG A 150 4.79 2.17 -15.85
C ARG A 150 5.78 1.07 -15.41
N PRO A 151 6.21 0.11 -16.26
CA PRO A 151 7.16 -0.93 -15.84
C PRO A 151 8.48 -0.35 -15.31
N VAL A 152 9.01 0.69 -15.97
CA VAL A 152 10.27 1.32 -15.59
C VAL A 152 10.16 2.01 -14.23
N TYR A 153 9.01 2.62 -13.93
CA TYR A 153 8.74 3.18 -12.61
C TYR A 153 8.69 2.09 -11.53
N VAL A 154 7.99 0.98 -11.78
CA VAL A 154 7.87 -0.13 -10.84
C VAL A 154 9.23 -0.75 -10.54
N GLU A 155 10.08 -0.91 -11.56
CA GLU A 155 11.47 -1.37 -11.40
C GLU A 155 12.29 -0.39 -10.54
N ALA A 156 12.24 0.91 -10.84
CA ALA A 156 13.00 1.95 -10.13
C ALA A 156 12.61 2.09 -8.65
N ILE A 157 11.37 1.77 -8.29
CA ILE A 157 10.91 1.82 -6.90
C ILE A 157 11.69 0.84 -6.00
N PHE A 158 12.18 -0.29 -6.53
CA PHE A 158 12.95 -1.26 -5.74
C PHE A 158 14.30 -0.73 -5.25
N ASP A 159 14.87 0.27 -5.92
CA ASP A 159 16.16 0.87 -5.58
C ASP A 159 16.10 1.79 -4.37
N ILE A 160 14.91 2.28 -4.03
CA ILE A 160 14.67 3.25 -2.96
C ILE A 160 13.81 2.67 -1.82
N ILE A 161 13.75 1.34 -1.69
CA ILE A 161 13.03 0.70 -0.59
C ILE A 161 13.74 0.97 0.75
N ASN A 162 12.96 1.48 1.70
CA ASN A 162 13.33 1.55 3.09
C ASN A 162 13.13 0.19 3.78
N TRP A 163 14.10 -0.71 3.63
CA TRP A 163 14.01 -2.04 4.24
C TRP A 163 13.93 -2.01 5.76
N LYS A 164 14.38 -0.94 6.45
CA LYS A 164 14.18 -0.81 7.91
C LYS A 164 12.70 -0.77 8.27
N ASP A 165 11.90 -0.01 7.54
CA ASP A 165 10.45 0.06 7.77
C ASP A 165 9.77 -1.28 7.41
N VAL A 166 10.13 -1.88 6.26
CA VAL A 166 9.61 -3.19 5.85
C VAL A 166 9.94 -4.28 6.88
N ASN A 167 11.17 -4.29 7.41
CA ASN A 167 11.61 -5.19 8.48
C ASN A 167 10.81 -4.97 9.78
N ALA A 168 10.60 -3.71 10.18
CA ALA A 168 9.84 -3.39 11.39
C ALA A 168 8.37 -3.84 11.26
N ARG A 169 7.75 -3.60 10.10
CA ARG A 169 6.40 -4.10 9.80
C ARG A 169 6.34 -5.62 9.83
N PHE A 170 7.35 -6.30 9.27
CA PHE A 170 7.42 -7.75 9.26
C PHE A 170 7.52 -8.32 10.69
N LYS A 171 8.42 -7.77 11.52
CA LYS A 171 8.56 -8.15 12.94
C LYS A 171 7.26 -8.01 13.71
N ASN A 172 6.63 -6.83 13.60
CA ASN A 172 5.32 -6.56 14.20
C ASN A 172 4.24 -7.54 13.71
N ALA A 173 4.21 -7.86 12.41
CA ALA A 173 3.27 -8.81 11.84
C ALA A 173 3.48 -10.26 12.34
N THR A 174 4.72 -10.63 12.63
CA THR A 174 5.09 -11.96 13.15
C THR A 174 5.03 -12.08 14.68
N GLY A 175 4.88 -10.96 15.40
CA GLY A 175 4.87 -10.93 16.86
C GLY A 175 6.22 -11.23 17.50
N CYS A 176 7.33 -10.82 16.85
CA CYS A 176 8.70 -10.98 17.33
C CYS A 176 9.37 -9.62 17.57
#